data_AF-A0A965TMP6-F1
#
_entry.id   AF-A0A965TMP6-F1
#
_cell.length_a   1.000
_cell.length_b   1.000
_cell.length_c   1.000
_cell.angle_alpha   90.00
_cell.angle_beta   90.00
_cell.angle_gamma   90.00
#
_symmetry.space_group_name_H-M   'P 1'
#
loop_
_entity.id
_entity.type
_entity.pdbx_description
1 polymer ?
#
loop_
_entity_poly.entity_id
_entity_poly.type
_entity_poly.pdbx_seq_one_letter_code
_entity_poly.pdbx_strand_id
1 'polypeptide(L)'
;MKQTNRSMTPWLRVILLVLLAAILVLPLVACKKEKETVAPATIEPTTTTTPAETTAAPTQPEKEIAGYNPINGLPVTDPAAVSTRPIGIMINNIKTATPQAGISSADLLYELEVEGDITRLMAVFANPADVPEIGSIRSLRHDFIDLAGAFGAIVVHFGGSYAAYDQVMIQNTDHIDSTNADYAYWRDATWRSSRGYEHSVKTTGENLLKAIDKLGIPDQNTNGNRAWFYFQPTADIVPASGGSAVKVTAPFSNYAVATF
;
A
#
# COMPACT_ATOMS: atom_id res chain seq x y z
N MET A 1 -16.56 30.21 -35.53
CA MET A 1 -15.68 30.81 -34.50
C MET A 1 -14.38 31.25 -35.18
N LYS A 2 -14.12 32.56 -35.30
CA LYS A 2 -12.85 33.08 -35.83
C LYS A 2 -11.82 33.10 -34.69
N GLN A 3 -10.78 32.27 -34.77
CA GLN A 3 -9.60 32.39 -33.91
C GLN A 3 -8.83 33.65 -34.31
N THR A 4 -8.82 34.65 -33.43
CA THR A 4 -7.95 35.82 -33.56
C THR A 4 -6.58 35.46 -32.99
N ASN A 5 -5.65 35.16 -33.89
CA ASN A 5 -4.25 34.98 -33.55
C ASN A 5 -3.67 36.36 -33.18
N ARG A 6 -3.70 36.72 -31.89
CA ARG A 6 -3.10 37.97 -31.40
C ARG A 6 -1.57 37.81 -31.43
N SER A 7 -0.94 38.35 -32.46
CA SER A 7 0.52 38.50 -32.53
C SER A 7 1.00 39.29 -31.31
N MET A 8 1.84 38.67 -30.48
CA MET A 8 2.51 39.36 -29.37
C MET A 8 3.24 40.59 -29.90
N THR A 9 3.01 41.73 -29.26
CA THR A 9 3.65 42.98 -29.60
C THR A 9 5.16 42.86 -29.38
N PRO A 10 6.01 43.54 -30.18
CA PRO A 10 7.47 43.38 -30.15
C PRO A 10 8.10 43.65 -28.77
N TRP A 11 7.39 44.34 -27.89
CA TRP A 11 7.77 44.80 -26.57
C TRP A 11 7.58 43.66 -25.55
N LEU A 12 6.58 42.80 -25.73
CA LEU A 12 6.43 41.56 -24.96
C LEU A 12 7.55 40.54 -25.29
N ARG A 13 8.06 40.52 -26.53
CA ARG A 13 9.18 39.65 -26.91
C ARG A 13 10.50 40.08 -26.27
N VAL A 14 10.72 41.40 -26.16
CA VAL A 14 11.89 41.95 -25.47
C VAL A 14 11.82 41.66 -23.96
N ILE A 15 10.65 41.79 -23.33
CA ILE A 15 10.46 41.43 -21.92
C ILE A 15 10.69 39.92 -21.68
N LEU A 16 10.19 39.07 -22.58
CA LEU A 16 10.38 37.61 -22.49
C LEU A 16 11.86 37.22 -22.65
N LEU A 17 12.61 37.88 -23.55
CA LEU A 17 14.04 37.64 -23.76
C LEU A 17 14.90 38.14 -22.59
N VAL A 18 14.54 39.26 -21.96
CA VAL A 18 15.22 39.77 -20.76
C VAL A 18 14.95 38.86 -19.54
N LEU A 19 13.74 38.31 -19.41
CA LEU A 19 13.42 37.32 -18.38
C LEU A 19 14.12 35.97 -18.62
N LEU A 20 14.27 35.52 -19.87
CA LEU A 20 15.02 34.30 -20.19
C LEU A 20 16.53 34.46 -19.93
N ALA A 21 17.09 35.65 -20.19
CA ALA A 21 18.49 35.96 -19.92
C ALA A 21 18.79 36.10 -18.41
N ALA A 22 17.82 36.56 -17.61
CA ALA A 22 17.96 36.68 -16.16
C ALA A 22 17.95 35.31 -15.43
N ILE A 23 17.43 34.25 -16.06
CA ILE A 23 17.45 32.88 -15.52
C ILE A 23 18.81 32.19 -15.75
N LEU A 24 19.66 32.72 -16.64
CA LEU A 24 20.97 32.13 -16.99
C LEU A 24 22.15 32.66 -16.15
N VAL A 25 21.91 33.51 -15.14
CA VAL A 25 22.98 34.12 -14.31
C VAL A 25 22.72 33.91 -12.82
N LEU A 26 22.44 32.67 -12.41
CA LEU A 26 22.55 32.24 -11.02
C LEU A 26 23.96 31.65 -10.80
N PRO A 27 24.81 32.25 -9.95
CA PRO A 27 26.13 31.69 -9.67
C PRO A 27 26.01 30.40 -8.86
N LEU A 28 26.66 29.34 -9.35
CA LEU A 28 26.94 28.11 -8.63
C LEU A 28 27.83 28.43 -7.41
N VAL A 29 27.24 28.51 -6.22
CA VAL A 29 28.00 28.50 -4.96
C VAL A 29 28.44 27.06 -4.70
N ALA A 30 29.57 26.69 -5.28
CA ALA A 30 30.30 25.49 -4.91
C ALA A 30 31.04 25.74 -3.59
N CYS A 31 30.48 25.26 -2.48
CA CYS A 31 31.22 25.20 -1.21
C CYS A 31 32.36 24.19 -1.33
N LYS A 32 33.56 24.72 -1.58
CA LYS A 32 34.85 24.03 -1.44
C LYS A 32 35.08 23.78 0.05
N LYS A 33 34.92 22.52 0.50
CA LYS A 33 35.35 22.09 1.84
C LYS A 33 36.76 21.51 1.73
N GLU A 34 37.72 22.20 2.34
CA GLU A 34 39.11 21.77 2.43
C GLU A 34 39.23 20.45 3.19
N LYS A 35 40.07 19.56 2.66
CA LYS A 35 40.53 18.36 3.35
C LYS A 35 41.60 18.78 4.36
N GLU A 36 41.23 18.84 5.64
CA GLU A 36 42.20 18.74 6.72
C GLU A 36 42.75 17.31 6.76
N THR A 37 44.07 17.23 6.65
CA THR A 37 44.84 15.99 6.78
C THR A 37 45.17 15.84 8.26
N VAL A 38 44.54 14.89 8.95
CA VAL A 38 44.92 14.49 10.31
C VAL A 38 45.72 13.19 10.21
N ALA A 39 46.91 13.19 10.81
CA ALA A 39 47.80 12.04 10.90
C ALA A 39 47.14 10.86 11.64
N PRO A 40 47.49 9.60 11.33
CA PRO A 40 46.90 8.46 12.01
C PRO A 40 47.49 8.31 13.42
N ALA A 41 46.62 8.44 14.43
CA ALA A 41 46.91 7.98 15.79
C ALA A 41 46.63 6.47 15.86
N THR A 42 47.65 5.69 16.21
CA THR A 42 47.52 4.28 16.58
C THR A 42 46.66 4.16 17.83
N ILE A 43 45.54 3.44 17.74
CA ILE A 43 44.73 3.03 18.90
C ILE A 43 44.74 1.51 18.91
N GLU A 44 45.34 0.93 19.95
CA GLU A 44 45.31 -0.52 20.22
C GLU A 44 43.87 -0.98 20.50
N PRO A 45 43.46 -2.19 20.05
CA PRO A 45 42.13 -2.70 20.34
C PRO A 45 42.09 -3.27 21.76
N THR A 46 41.42 -2.57 22.67
CA THR A 46 41.01 -3.14 23.96
C THR A 46 39.77 -4.01 23.74
N THR A 47 39.94 -5.34 23.78
CA THR A 47 38.86 -6.32 23.80
C THR A 47 38.07 -6.21 25.11
N THR A 48 36.93 -5.54 25.07
CA THR A 48 35.89 -5.65 26.11
C THR A 48 34.87 -6.67 25.63
N THR A 49 34.92 -7.89 26.18
CA THR A 49 33.91 -8.93 25.98
C THR A 49 32.67 -8.62 26.80
N THR A 50 31.68 -7.99 26.17
CA THR A 50 30.29 -7.99 26.67
C THR A 50 29.64 -9.33 26.33
N PRO A 51 29.06 -10.07 27.28
CA PRO A 51 28.29 -11.26 26.96
C PRO A 51 27.10 -10.88 26.07
N ALA A 52 27.09 -11.38 24.84
CA ALA A 52 25.92 -11.29 23.99
C ALA A 52 24.83 -12.20 24.56
N GLU A 53 23.83 -11.60 25.20
CA GLU A 53 22.58 -12.28 25.49
C GLU A 53 21.97 -12.69 24.14
N THR A 54 22.10 -13.97 23.82
CA THR A 54 21.42 -14.57 22.67
C THR A 54 19.95 -14.63 23.03
N THR A 55 19.20 -13.56 22.70
CA THR A 55 17.75 -13.67 22.56
C THR A 55 17.52 -14.67 21.44
N ALA A 56 17.14 -15.90 21.80
CA ALA A 56 16.68 -16.88 20.85
C ALA A 56 15.54 -16.24 20.05
N ALA A 57 15.72 -16.09 18.73
CA ALA A 57 14.62 -15.76 17.85
C ALA A 57 13.49 -16.77 18.11
N PRO A 58 12.22 -16.35 18.22
CA PRO A 58 11.14 -17.27 18.46
C PRO A 58 11.14 -18.34 17.37
N THR A 59 11.41 -19.58 17.76
CA THR A 59 11.32 -20.74 16.87
C THR A 59 9.87 -20.85 16.41
N GLN A 60 9.67 -20.67 15.10
CA GLN A 60 8.38 -20.82 14.43
C GLN A 60 7.73 -22.14 14.85
N PRO A 61 6.56 -22.15 15.51
CA PRO A 61 5.71 -23.33 15.51
C PRO A 61 5.28 -23.49 14.05
N GLU A 62 5.86 -24.47 13.37
CA GLU A 62 5.37 -25.00 12.10
C GLU A 62 4.05 -25.75 12.36
N LYS A 63 3.07 -25.08 12.94
CA LYS A 63 1.71 -25.56 12.98
C LYS A 63 1.08 -25.14 11.66
N GLU A 64 0.92 -26.11 10.77
CA GLU A 64 -0.08 -26.05 9.71
C GLU A 64 -1.41 -25.64 10.37
N ILE A 65 -1.89 -24.43 10.07
CA ILE A 65 -3.14 -23.92 10.66
C ILE A 65 -4.30 -24.49 9.88
N ALA A 66 -4.53 -25.79 10.03
CA ALA A 66 -5.73 -26.42 9.52
C ALA A 66 -6.96 -25.79 10.23
N GLY A 67 -7.86 -25.19 9.47
CA GLY A 67 -9.10 -24.61 9.98
C GLY A 67 -8.99 -23.21 10.59
N TYR A 68 -7.88 -22.49 10.38
CA TYR A 68 -7.75 -21.08 10.77
C TYR A 68 -7.30 -20.21 9.60
N ASN A 69 -7.76 -18.97 9.58
CA ASN A 69 -7.35 -17.97 8.60
C ASN A 69 -5.88 -17.57 8.88
N PRO A 70 -4.99 -17.65 7.88
CA PRO A 70 -3.56 -17.46 8.07
C PRO A 70 -3.16 -16.00 8.33
N ILE A 71 -4.04 -15.03 8.07
CA ILE A 71 -3.80 -13.59 8.18
C ILE A 71 -4.30 -13.01 9.51
N ASN A 72 -5.41 -13.52 10.05
CA ASN A 72 -6.01 -12.98 11.29
C ASN A 72 -6.08 -14.00 12.45
N GLY A 73 -5.76 -15.27 12.21
CA GLY A 73 -5.73 -16.32 13.23
C GLY A 73 -7.11 -16.76 13.74
N LEU A 74 -8.20 -16.32 13.12
CA LEU A 74 -9.57 -16.71 13.48
C LEU A 74 -9.96 -18.02 12.79
N PRO A 75 -10.87 -18.83 13.39
CA PRO A 75 -11.37 -20.04 12.76
C PRO A 75 -12.04 -19.75 11.42
N VAL A 76 -11.80 -20.57 10.40
CA VAL A 76 -12.55 -20.54 9.14
C VAL A 76 -13.70 -21.53 9.16
N THR A 77 -14.77 -21.22 8.45
CA THR A 77 -15.92 -22.12 8.28
C THR A 77 -15.62 -23.24 7.28
N ASP A 78 -14.84 -22.95 6.24
CA ASP A 78 -14.38 -23.91 5.24
C ASP A 78 -12.84 -24.04 5.29
N PRO A 79 -12.31 -25.17 5.78
CA PRO A 79 -10.86 -25.43 5.78
C PRO A 79 -10.21 -25.38 4.40
N ALA A 80 -10.95 -25.66 3.31
CA ALA A 80 -10.40 -25.56 1.96
C ALA A 80 -10.06 -24.11 1.57
N ALA A 81 -10.74 -23.12 2.17
CA ALA A 81 -10.47 -21.71 1.93
C ALA A 81 -9.09 -21.25 2.41
N VAL A 82 -8.44 -22.01 3.32
CA VAL A 82 -7.08 -21.71 3.82
C VAL A 82 -6.04 -21.85 2.71
N SER A 83 -6.31 -22.72 1.72
CA SER A 83 -5.44 -22.96 0.58
C SER A 83 -5.65 -21.96 -0.56
N THR A 84 -6.61 -21.04 -0.45
CA THR A 84 -6.85 -20.00 -1.45
C THR A 84 -5.81 -18.88 -1.32
N ARG A 85 -5.38 -18.34 -2.46
CA ARG A 85 -4.45 -17.22 -2.53
C ARG A 85 -5.12 -15.93 -2.01
N PRO A 86 -4.49 -15.19 -1.09
CA PRO A 86 -5.03 -13.92 -0.60
C PRO A 86 -5.19 -12.88 -1.71
N ILE A 87 -5.99 -11.85 -1.44
CA ILE A 87 -6.18 -10.71 -2.34
C ILE A 87 -6.01 -9.40 -1.58
N GLY A 88 -5.20 -8.49 -2.13
CA GLY A 88 -4.93 -7.16 -1.59
C GLY A 88 -5.61 -6.10 -2.43
N ILE A 89 -6.60 -5.40 -1.87
CA ILE A 89 -7.46 -4.47 -2.60
C ILE A 89 -7.11 -3.05 -2.23
N MET A 90 -6.73 -2.25 -3.23
CA MET A 90 -6.37 -0.85 -3.06
C MET A 90 -7.61 0.02 -2.85
N ILE A 91 -7.71 0.69 -1.70
CA ILE A 91 -8.89 1.47 -1.30
C ILE A 91 -8.52 2.94 -1.07
N ASN A 92 -9.36 3.83 -1.59
CA ASN A 92 -9.24 5.27 -1.42
C ASN A 92 -9.46 5.68 0.06
N ASN A 93 -8.65 6.60 0.57
CA ASN A 93 -8.77 7.12 1.94
C ASN A 93 -8.85 8.64 2.04
N ILE A 94 -9.10 9.33 0.92
CA ILE A 94 -9.37 10.77 0.99
C ILE A 94 -10.74 11.03 1.60
N LYS A 95 -10.91 12.16 2.29
CA LYS A 95 -12.16 12.58 2.96
C LYS A 95 -13.39 12.46 2.05
N THR A 96 -13.31 12.92 0.80
CA THR A 96 -14.42 12.85 -0.17
C THR A 96 -14.81 11.41 -0.54
N ALA A 97 -13.91 10.44 -0.41
CA ALA A 97 -14.15 9.04 -0.71
C ALA A 97 -14.61 8.23 0.51
N THR A 98 -14.71 8.86 1.68
CA THR A 98 -15.21 8.24 2.91
C THR A 98 -16.73 8.43 3.09
N PRO A 99 -17.42 7.53 3.82
CA PRO A 99 -16.94 6.23 4.27
C PRO A 99 -16.72 5.26 3.10
N GLN A 100 -15.71 4.40 3.24
CA GLN A 100 -15.49 3.23 2.39
C GLN A 100 -16.60 2.18 2.58
N ALA A 101 -16.71 1.27 1.62
CA ALA A 101 -17.51 0.06 1.72
C ALA A 101 -16.60 -1.16 1.93
N GLY A 102 -17.05 -2.14 2.72
CA GLY A 102 -16.45 -3.47 2.82
C GLY A 102 -15.15 -3.59 3.63
N ILE A 103 -14.45 -2.50 3.95
CA ILE A 103 -13.14 -2.55 4.61
C ILE A 103 -13.17 -3.13 6.03
N SER A 104 -14.33 -3.11 6.71
CA SER A 104 -14.50 -3.70 8.04
C SER A 104 -14.48 -5.23 8.04
N SER A 105 -14.61 -5.85 6.86
CA SER A 105 -14.55 -7.31 6.69
C SER A 105 -13.17 -7.81 6.31
N ALA A 106 -12.19 -6.91 6.12
CA ALA A 106 -10.83 -7.30 5.78
C ALA A 106 -10.14 -8.01 6.94
N ASP A 107 -9.32 -9.01 6.63
CA ASP A 107 -8.51 -9.73 7.62
C ASP A 107 -7.33 -8.91 8.11
N LEU A 108 -6.83 -8.02 7.25
CA LEU A 108 -5.76 -7.08 7.54
C LEU A 108 -5.98 -5.81 6.72
N LEU A 109 -5.74 -4.66 7.34
CA LEU A 109 -5.82 -3.36 6.68
C LEU A 109 -4.49 -2.64 6.85
N TYR A 110 -3.83 -2.34 5.73
CA TYR A 110 -2.68 -1.44 5.71
C TYR A 110 -3.14 -0.01 5.44
N GLU A 111 -2.56 0.96 6.13
CA GLU A 111 -2.66 2.39 5.83
C GLU A 111 -1.26 2.98 5.67
N LEU A 112 -0.96 3.50 4.48
CA LEU A 112 0.33 4.15 4.19
C LEU A 112 0.08 5.55 3.61
N GLU A 113 1.01 6.46 3.89
CA GLU A 113 1.08 7.75 3.20
C GLU A 113 1.39 7.54 1.71
N VAL A 114 0.78 8.36 0.86
CA VAL A 114 1.02 8.39 -0.59
C VAL A 114 1.20 9.85 -1.04
N GLU A 115 0.94 10.20 -2.31
CA GLU A 115 1.23 11.55 -2.78
C GLU A 115 0.32 12.63 -2.18
N GLY A 116 0.92 13.76 -1.82
CA GLY A 116 0.16 14.96 -1.43
C GLY A 116 -0.43 14.88 -0.03
N ASP A 117 0.29 14.28 0.91
CA ASP A 117 -0.03 14.25 2.35
C ASP A 117 -1.26 13.38 2.68
N ILE A 118 -1.85 12.65 1.72
CA ILE A 118 -2.98 11.74 1.97
C ILE A 118 -2.49 10.31 2.23
N THR A 119 -3.36 9.47 2.77
CA THR A 119 -3.10 8.03 2.88
C THR A 119 -3.89 7.22 1.86
N ARG A 120 -3.47 5.97 1.68
CA ARG A 120 -4.19 4.95 0.93
C ARG A 120 -4.26 3.68 1.77
N LEU A 121 -5.35 2.94 1.60
CA LEU A 121 -5.55 1.68 2.27
C LEU A 121 -5.28 0.51 1.32
N MET A 122 -4.82 -0.61 1.87
CA MET A 122 -4.93 -1.92 1.23
C MET A 122 -5.68 -2.86 2.17
N ALA A 123 -6.86 -3.30 1.73
CA ALA A 123 -7.67 -4.28 2.44
C ALA A 123 -7.28 -5.68 1.95
N VAL A 124 -6.75 -6.50 2.84
CA VAL A 124 -6.30 -7.86 2.54
C VAL A 124 -7.34 -8.85 3.05
N PHE A 125 -7.74 -9.77 2.17
CA PHE A 125 -8.60 -10.90 2.50
C PHE A 125 -7.83 -12.17 2.18
N ALA A 126 -7.82 -13.12 3.12
CA ALA A 126 -7.19 -14.43 2.92
C ALA A 126 -7.90 -15.23 1.81
N ASN A 127 -9.21 -14.99 1.65
CA ASN A 127 -10.04 -15.64 0.64
C ASN A 127 -10.84 -14.60 -0.17
N PRO A 128 -10.67 -14.54 -1.51
CA PRO A 128 -11.42 -13.64 -2.36
C PRO A 128 -12.94 -13.82 -2.29
N ALA A 129 -13.44 -15.00 -1.93
CA ALA A 129 -14.89 -15.25 -1.79
C ALA A 129 -15.52 -14.49 -0.62
N ASP A 130 -14.73 -14.11 0.39
CA ASP A 130 -15.20 -13.38 1.56
C ASP A 130 -15.25 -11.86 1.34
N VAL A 131 -14.81 -11.39 0.18
CA VAL A 131 -14.83 -9.97 -0.18
C VAL A 131 -16.28 -9.52 -0.41
N PRO A 132 -16.84 -8.62 0.42
CA PRO A 132 -18.18 -8.08 0.20
C PRO A 132 -18.15 -7.07 -0.96
N GLU A 133 -19.24 -6.33 -1.16
CA GLU A 133 -19.14 -5.08 -1.92
C GLU A 133 -18.09 -4.17 -1.25
N ILE A 134 -17.04 -3.83 -2.01
CA ILE A 134 -15.89 -3.09 -1.49
C ILE A 134 -15.52 -1.92 -2.40
N GLY A 135 -15.15 -0.79 -1.78
CA GLY A 135 -14.74 0.42 -2.48
C GLY A 135 -14.52 1.62 -1.55
N SER A 136 -14.12 2.80 -2.02
CA SER A 136 -13.80 3.10 -3.42
C SER A 136 -12.46 2.50 -3.81
N ILE A 137 -12.43 1.65 -4.83
CA ILE A 137 -11.17 1.11 -5.38
C ILE A 137 -10.34 2.27 -5.92
N ARG A 138 -9.02 2.22 -5.70
CA ARG A 138 -8.11 3.27 -6.16
C ARG A 138 -6.80 2.72 -6.71
N SER A 139 -5.93 3.63 -7.15
CA SER A 139 -4.72 3.29 -7.84
C SER A 139 -3.67 2.69 -6.93
N LEU A 140 -2.97 1.72 -7.49
CA LEU A 140 -1.81 1.08 -6.87
C LEU A 140 -0.65 2.07 -6.72
N ARG A 141 0.08 1.90 -5.62
CA ARG A 141 1.43 2.47 -5.42
C ARG A 141 2.40 1.34 -5.17
N HIS A 142 3.62 1.57 -5.62
CA HIS A 142 4.70 0.60 -5.62
C HIS A 142 4.98 0.00 -4.23
N ASP A 143 4.87 0.80 -3.17
CA ASP A 143 5.04 0.37 -1.77
C ASP A 143 4.09 -0.77 -1.35
N PHE A 144 2.88 -0.81 -1.92
CA PHE A 144 1.90 -1.85 -1.61
C PHE A 144 2.16 -3.17 -2.32
N ILE A 145 3.00 -3.18 -3.37
CA ILE A 145 3.30 -4.39 -4.13
C ILE A 145 4.10 -5.35 -3.26
N ASP A 146 5.11 -4.85 -2.54
CA ASP A 146 5.90 -5.67 -1.64
C ASP A 146 5.07 -6.15 -0.44
N LEU A 147 4.14 -5.31 0.06
CA LEU A 147 3.21 -5.72 1.12
C LEU A 147 2.26 -6.84 0.66
N ALA A 148 1.73 -6.77 -0.56
CA ALA A 148 0.92 -7.83 -1.12
C ALA A 148 1.76 -9.09 -1.41
N GLY A 149 2.96 -8.89 -1.95
CA GLY A 149 3.94 -9.95 -2.25
C GLY A 149 4.36 -10.72 -1.00
N ALA A 150 4.41 -10.07 0.17
CA ALA A 150 4.67 -10.74 1.44
C ALA A 150 3.70 -11.91 1.67
N PHE A 151 2.43 -11.79 1.31
CA PHE A 151 1.42 -12.85 1.46
C PHE A 151 1.27 -13.73 0.21
N GLY A 152 2.00 -13.41 -0.86
CA GLY A 152 1.69 -13.91 -2.20
C GLY A 152 0.30 -13.48 -2.66
N ALA A 153 -0.21 -12.31 -2.27
CA ALA A 153 -1.56 -11.87 -2.62
C ALA A 153 -1.68 -11.43 -4.08
N ILE A 154 -2.87 -11.59 -4.66
CA ILE A 154 -3.26 -10.97 -5.94
C ILE A 154 -3.60 -9.49 -5.67
N VAL A 155 -3.07 -8.57 -6.47
CA VAL A 155 -3.29 -7.12 -6.24
C VAL A 155 -4.47 -6.60 -7.05
N VAL A 156 -5.44 -5.97 -6.41
CA VAL A 156 -6.63 -5.39 -7.06
C VAL A 156 -6.57 -3.88 -6.98
N HIS A 157 -6.65 -3.22 -8.13
CA HIS A 157 -6.54 -1.76 -8.19
C HIS A 157 -7.26 -1.17 -9.40
N PHE A 158 -7.44 0.15 -9.39
CA PHE A 158 -7.98 0.89 -10.52
C PHE A 158 -6.99 1.99 -10.93
N GLY A 159 -6.14 1.69 -11.92
CA GLY A 159 -5.00 2.50 -12.30
C GLY A 159 -3.79 2.31 -11.39
N GLY A 160 -2.67 2.95 -11.69
CA GLY A 160 -1.42 2.87 -10.92
C GLY A 160 -0.52 4.08 -11.18
N SER A 161 0.50 4.29 -10.36
CA SER A 161 1.62 5.19 -10.74
C SER A 161 2.52 4.48 -11.75
N TYR A 162 3.33 5.23 -12.51
CA TYR A 162 4.31 4.63 -13.43
C TYR A 162 5.24 3.66 -12.68
N ALA A 163 5.77 4.07 -11.53
CA ALA A 163 6.60 3.20 -10.68
C ALA A 163 5.87 1.92 -10.24
N ALA A 164 4.57 1.98 -9.94
CA ALA A 164 3.79 0.79 -9.59
C ALA A 164 3.67 -0.17 -10.78
N TYR A 165 3.39 0.34 -11.98
CA TYR A 165 3.33 -0.50 -13.18
C TYR A 165 4.70 -1.09 -13.53
N ASP A 166 5.78 -0.32 -13.43
CA ASP A 166 7.14 -0.83 -13.62
C ASP A 166 7.44 -1.96 -12.64
N GLN A 167 7.10 -1.80 -11.36
CA GLN A 167 7.34 -2.83 -10.34
C GLN A 167 6.45 -4.08 -10.53
N VAL A 168 5.19 -3.93 -10.95
CA VAL A 168 4.34 -5.09 -11.33
C VAL A 168 5.02 -5.90 -12.43
N MET A 169 5.59 -5.23 -13.43
CA MET A 169 6.30 -5.91 -14.53
C MET A 169 7.61 -6.56 -14.06
N ILE A 170 8.40 -5.86 -13.25
CA ILE A 170 9.70 -6.35 -12.74
C ILE A 170 9.51 -7.58 -11.85
N GLN A 171 8.50 -7.56 -10.97
CA GLN A 171 8.24 -8.63 -10.01
C GLN A 171 7.30 -9.71 -10.56
N ASN A 172 6.77 -9.55 -11.78
CA ASN A 172 5.74 -10.40 -12.35
C ASN A 172 4.55 -10.59 -11.39
N THR A 173 4.06 -9.47 -10.84
CA THR A 173 2.97 -9.47 -9.87
C THR A 173 1.63 -9.77 -10.54
N ASP A 174 0.93 -10.80 -10.07
CA ASP A 174 -0.45 -11.06 -10.48
C ASP A 174 -1.38 -9.95 -9.96
N HIS A 175 -2.11 -9.34 -10.87
CA HIS A 175 -2.94 -8.19 -10.56
C HIS A 175 -4.20 -8.08 -11.43
N ILE A 176 -5.24 -7.49 -10.85
CA ILE A 176 -6.51 -7.19 -11.51
C ILE A 176 -6.60 -5.66 -11.57
N ASP A 177 -6.59 -5.12 -12.77
CA ASP A 177 -6.67 -3.67 -13.05
C ASP A 177 -7.80 -3.39 -14.03
N SER A 178 -8.29 -2.16 -14.01
CA SER A 178 -9.14 -1.58 -15.05
C SER A 178 -8.63 -1.73 -16.48
N THR A 179 -7.33 -1.99 -16.69
CA THR A 179 -6.73 -2.17 -18.02
C THR A 179 -6.79 -3.62 -18.53
N ASN A 180 -6.93 -4.61 -17.64
CA ASN A 180 -6.95 -6.03 -17.98
C ASN A 180 -8.28 -6.73 -17.64
N ALA A 181 -9.07 -6.16 -16.74
CA ALA A 181 -10.35 -6.70 -16.26
C ALA A 181 -11.32 -5.59 -15.84
N ASP A 182 -11.59 -4.63 -16.73
CA ASP A 182 -12.55 -3.53 -16.48
C ASP A 182 -13.94 -4.02 -16.04
N TYR A 183 -14.38 -5.17 -16.58
CA TYR A 183 -15.63 -5.85 -16.28
C TYR A 183 -15.74 -6.36 -14.84
N ALA A 184 -14.63 -6.44 -14.10
CA ALA A 184 -14.65 -6.80 -12.68
C ALA A 184 -15.13 -5.64 -11.79
N TYR A 185 -15.26 -4.44 -12.35
CA TYR A 185 -15.56 -3.22 -11.64
C TYR A 185 -16.86 -2.58 -12.14
N TRP A 186 -17.48 -1.78 -11.28
CA TRP A 186 -18.49 -0.83 -11.72
C TRP A 186 -18.30 0.52 -11.01
N ARG A 187 -18.97 1.53 -11.53
CA ARG A 187 -19.07 2.83 -10.86
C ARG A 187 -20.44 2.98 -10.23
N ASP A 188 -20.47 3.14 -8.92
CA ASP A 188 -21.67 3.43 -8.17
C ASP A 188 -22.22 4.81 -8.55
N ALA A 189 -23.47 4.85 -9.01
CA ALA A 189 -24.08 6.09 -9.52
C ALA A 189 -24.21 7.16 -8.42
N THR A 190 -24.49 6.75 -7.19
CA THR A 190 -24.65 7.63 -6.04
C THR A 190 -23.30 8.20 -5.62
N TRP A 191 -22.24 7.38 -5.56
CA TRP A 191 -20.90 7.87 -5.26
C TRP A 191 -20.35 8.72 -6.41
N ARG A 192 -20.66 8.39 -7.66
CA ARG A 192 -20.25 9.21 -8.80
C ARG A 192 -20.84 10.61 -8.73
N SER A 193 -22.11 10.74 -8.36
CA SER A 193 -22.78 12.04 -8.27
C SER A 193 -22.38 12.84 -7.02
N SER A 194 -22.15 12.17 -5.89
CA SER A 194 -21.86 12.84 -4.61
C SER A 194 -20.37 13.01 -4.29
N ARG A 195 -19.52 12.08 -4.73
CA ARG A 195 -18.08 12.03 -4.44
C ARG A 195 -17.22 12.32 -5.66
N GLY A 196 -17.73 12.07 -6.87
CA GLY A 196 -17.01 12.29 -8.13
C GLY A 196 -16.65 10.98 -8.84
N TYR A 197 -16.21 11.11 -10.10
CA TYR A 197 -15.96 9.97 -10.97
C TYR A 197 -14.87 9.06 -10.40
N GLU A 198 -13.75 9.62 -9.98
CA GLU A 198 -12.58 8.90 -9.50
C GLU A 198 -12.81 8.19 -8.14
N HIS A 199 -13.92 8.44 -7.45
CA HIS A 199 -14.19 7.97 -6.08
C HIS A 199 -15.42 7.05 -5.99
N SER A 200 -15.83 6.50 -7.15
CA SER A 200 -17.08 5.75 -7.30
C SER A 200 -16.87 4.28 -7.68
N VAL A 201 -15.63 3.82 -7.81
CA VAL A 201 -15.33 2.44 -8.27
C VAL A 201 -15.58 1.45 -7.14
N LYS A 202 -16.31 0.38 -7.44
CA LYS A 202 -16.55 -0.76 -6.55
C LYS A 202 -16.30 -2.09 -7.26
N THR A 203 -16.14 -3.14 -6.47
CA THR A 203 -16.10 -4.54 -6.92
C THR A 203 -16.72 -5.45 -5.85
N THR A 204 -16.77 -6.77 -6.10
CA THR A 204 -17.19 -7.83 -5.17
C THR A 204 -16.27 -9.03 -5.31
N GLY A 205 -16.22 -9.91 -4.30
CA GLY A 205 -15.50 -11.19 -4.40
C GLY A 205 -15.91 -12.01 -5.62
N GLU A 206 -17.21 -12.05 -5.94
CA GLU A 206 -17.73 -12.74 -7.13
C GLU A 206 -17.10 -12.21 -8.44
N ASN A 207 -17.00 -10.89 -8.59
CA ASN A 207 -16.39 -10.28 -9.78
C ASN A 207 -14.88 -10.54 -9.84
N LEU A 208 -14.20 -10.51 -8.70
CA LEU A 208 -12.77 -10.78 -8.61
C LEU A 208 -12.45 -12.23 -8.93
N LEU A 209 -13.23 -13.19 -8.42
CA LEU A 209 -13.10 -14.62 -8.77
C LEU A 209 -13.28 -14.86 -10.27
N LYS A 210 -14.26 -14.20 -10.92
CA LYS A 210 -14.43 -14.24 -12.37
C LYS A 210 -13.23 -13.66 -13.12
N ALA A 211 -12.59 -12.63 -12.57
CA ALA A 211 -11.40 -12.03 -13.17
C ALA A 211 -10.18 -12.93 -13.02
N ILE A 212 -9.98 -13.56 -11.86
CA ILE A 212 -8.93 -14.56 -11.59
C ILE A 212 -9.00 -15.68 -12.63
N ASP A 213 -10.18 -16.28 -12.80
CA ASP A 213 -10.41 -17.36 -13.77
C ASP A 213 -10.11 -16.92 -15.22
N LYS A 214 -10.68 -15.79 -15.66
CA LYS A 214 -10.49 -15.28 -17.04
C LYS A 214 -9.07 -14.86 -17.36
N LEU A 215 -8.34 -14.33 -16.38
CA LEU A 215 -6.94 -13.94 -16.54
C LEU A 215 -5.98 -15.13 -16.39
N GLY A 216 -6.48 -16.29 -15.93
CA GLY A 216 -5.66 -17.46 -15.66
C GLY A 216 -4.67 -17.25 -14.52
N ILE A 217 -5.02 -16.41 -13.54
CA ILE A 217 -4.18 -16.14 -12.37
C ILE A 217 -4.19 -17.36 -11.46
N PRO A 218 -3.03 -17.90 -11.03
CA PRO A 218 -2.99 -18.98 -10.05
C PRO A 218 -3.65 -18.56 -8.73
N ASP A 219 -4.66 -19.32 -8.31
CA ASP A 219 -5.54 -19.00 -7.18
C ASP A 219 -5.26 -19.83 -5.92
N GLN A 220 -4.32 -20.76 -5.99
CA GLN A 220 -3.88 -21.56 -4.84
C GLN A 220 -2.71 -20.86 -4.14
N ASN A 221 -2.76 -20.84 -2.81
CA ASN A 221 -1.67 -20.39 -1.97
C ASN A 221 -0.52 -21.40 -2.01
N THR A 222 0.62 -20.98 -2.59
CA THR A 222 1.83 -21.80 -2.71
C THR A 222 2.81 -21.63 -1.56
N ASN A 223 2.56 -20.69 -0.64
CA ASN A 223 3.43 -20.41 0.52
C ASN A 223 3.21 -21.38 1.70
N GLY A 224 2.36 -22.40 1.51
CA GLY A 224 1.91 -23.31 2.56
C GLY A 224 0.91 -22.65 3.51
N ASN A 225 0.06 -23.44 4.17
CA ASN A 225 -0.93 -22.98 5.15
C ASN A 225 -0.25 -22.57 6.48
N ARG A 226 0.72 -21.64 6.39
CA ARG A 226 1.50 -21.10 7.50
C ARG A 226 0.86 -19.81 7.98
N ALA A 227 0.91 -19.59 9.28
CA ALA A 227 0.54 -18.29 9.86
C ALA A 227 1.54 -17.23 9.43
N TRP A 228 1.01 -16.07 8.98
CA TRP A 228 1.83 -14.91 8.67
C TRP A 228 2.21 -14.11 9.93
N PHE A 229 1.41 -14.26 10.98
CA PHE A 229 1.62 -13.61 12.27
C PHE A 229 1.61 -14.63 13.41
N TYR A 230 2.19 -14.23 14.54
CA TYR A 230 2.10 -14.98 15.79
C TYR A 230 0.82 -14.58 16.52
N PHE A 231 -0.15 -15.50 16.54
CA PHE A 231 -1.39 -15.32 17.29
C PHE A 231 -1.27 -15.94 18.68
N GLN A 232 -1.77 -15.23 19.69
CA GLN A 232 -1.98 -15.76 21.02
C GLN A 232 -3.47 -15.83 21.32
N PRO A 233 -3.95 -16.88 22.00
CA PRO A 233 -5.30 -16.89 22.53
C PRO A 233 -5.53 -15.66 23.42
N THR A 234 -6.70 -15.02 23.30
CA THR A 234 -7.02 -13.83 24.11
C THR A 234 -6.92 -14.08 25.60
N ALA A 235 -7.18 -15.31 26.05
CA ALA A 235 -7.07 -15.74 27.44
C ALA A 235 -5.63 -15.70 27.98
N ASP A 236 -4.62 -15.74 27.10
CA ASP A 236 -3.20 -15.80 27.46
C ASP A 236 -2.54 -14.40 27.43
N ILE A 237 -3.28 -13.37 27.00
CA ILE A 237 -2.82 -11.98 27.03
C ILE A 237 -3.00 -11.46 28.46
N VAL A 238 -1.95 -11.58 29.28
CA VAL A 238 -1.86 -10.88 30.56
C VAL A 238 -1.03 -9.63 30.34
N PRO A 239 -1.61 -8.41 30.30
CA PRO A 239 -0.81 -7.19 30.30
C PRO A 239 0.03 -7.21 31.59
N ALA A 240 1.35 -7.26 31.45
CA ALA A 240 2.28 -7.38 32.58
C ALA A 240 2.12 -6.25 33.63
N SER A 241 1.46 -5.15 33.27
CA SER A 241 1.13 -4.01 34.15
C SER A 241 0.19 -2.96 33.50
N GLY A 242 -0.44 -3.26 32.35
CA GLY A 242 -1.17 -2.28 31.54
C GLY A 242 -2.69 -2.30 31.72
N GLY A 243 -3.34 -1.15 31.50
CA GLY A 243 -4.81 -1.05 31.36
C GLY A 243 -5.26 -1.16 29.90
N SER A 244 -6.57 -1.29 29.67
CA SER A 244 -7.12 -1.32 28.31
C SER A 244 -6.85 0.00 27.57
N ALA A 245 -6.20 -0.09 26.41
CA ALA A 245 -6.17 1.02 25.46
C ALA A 245 -7.52 1.07 24.72
N VAL A 246 -8.35 2.06 25.05
CA VAL A 246 -9.68 2.25 24.42
C VAL A 246 -9.63 3.11 23.15
N LYS A 247 -8.49 3.78 22.92
CA LYS A 247 -8.28 4.66 21.78
C LYS A 247 -6.79 4.77 21.46
N VAL A 248 -6.43 4.60 20.20
CA VAL A 248 -5.11 4.88 19.65
C VAL A 248 -5.26 5.87 18.51
N THR A 249 -4.42 6.90 18.48
CA THR A 249 -4.39 7.88 17.39
C THR A 249 -3.02 7.90 16.75
N ALA A 250 -2.98 7.71 15.43
CA ALA A 250 -1.76 7.76 14.63
C ALA A 250 -1.86 8.93 13.64
N PRO A 251 -1.13 10.04 13.87
CA PRO A 251 -1.02 11.12 12.90
C PRO A 251 -0.04 10.71 11.80
N PHE A 252 -0.54 10.43 10.61
CA PHE A 252 0.31 10.19 9.44
C PHE A 252 0.81 11.51 8.86
N SER A 253 -0.08 12.50 8.79
CA SER A 253 0.17 13.76 8.10
C SER A 253 -0.75 14.88 8.60
N ASN A 254 -0.68 16.07 8.00
CA ASN A 254 -1.63 17.14 8.33
C ASN A 254 -3.05 16.84 7.83
N TYR A 255 -3.16 16.00 6.79
CA TYR A 255 -4.44 15.60 6.22
C TYR A 255 -5.05 14.37 6.90
N ALA A 256 -4.22 13.37 7.22
CA ALA A 256 -4.64 12.03 7.63
C ALA A 256 -4.23 11.73 9.08
N VAL A 257 -5.25 11.52 9.91
CA VAL A 257 -5.11 11.08 11.29
C VAL A 257 -6.01 9.87 11.48
N ALA A 258 -5.42 8.70 11.69
CA ALA A 258 -6.16 7.48 11.95
C ALA A 258 -6.46 7.35 13.45
N THR A 259 -7.66 6.89 13.78
CA THR A 259 -8.08 6.62 15.15
C THR A 259 -8.75 5.26 15.21
N PHE A 260 -8.28 4.43 16.13
CA PHE A 260 -8.74 3.07 16.39
C PHE A 260 -9.20 2.95 17.85
#